data_AF-A0A9E4KGJ5-F1
#
_entry.id   AF-A0A9E4KGJ5-F1
#
_cell.length_a   1.000
_cell.length_b   1.000
_cell.length_c   1.000
_cell.angle_alpha   90.00
_cell.angle_beta   90.00
_cell.angle_gamma   90.00
#
_symmetry.space_group_name_H-M   'P 1'
#
loop_
_entity.id
_entity.type
_entity.pdbx_description
1 polymer ?
#
loop_
_entity_poly.entity_id
_entity_poly.type
_entity_poly.pdbx_seq_one_letter_code
_entity_poly.pdbx_strand_id
1 'polypeptide(L)'
;KAFRGTPVMRARYGGFLRNVIVAIGNTGGAESLAILTRALEHREPLARGHAAWALARVGKRLRDERARLALEARLEVERDAWVREEIELALGEFSLMSLPVLGWEE
;
A
#
# COMPACT_ATOMS: atom_id res chain seq x y z
N LYS A 1 18.55 -3.42 28.71
CA LYS A 1 17.07 -3.24 28.54
C LYS A 1 16.77 -1.75 28.24
N ALA A 2 17.41 -1.14 27.23
CA ALA A 2 17.65 0.32 27.23
C ALA A 2 16.72 1.20 26.38
N PHE A 3 15.81 0.63 25.58
CA PHE A 3 15.01 1.44 24.64
C PHE A 3 13.51 1.12 24.65
N ARG A 4 13.07 0.19 25.50
CA ARG A 4 11.67 -0.27 25.51
C ARG A 4 10.73 0.92 25.82
N GLY A 5 9.87 1.27 24.87
CA GLY A 5 8.90 2.36 25.00
C GLY A 5 9.35 3.75 24.51
N THR A 6 10.56 3.92 23.98
CA THR A 6 11.05 5.24 23.53
C THR A 6 10.65 5.57 22.09
N PRO A 7 10.65 6.87 21.68
CA PRO A 7 10.49 7.28 20.29
C PRO A 7 11.45 6.58 19.32
N VAL A 8 12.66 6.24 19.75
CA VAL A 8 13.66 5.50 18.97
C VAL A 8 13.17 4.09 18.62
N MET A 9 12.49 3.39 19.54
CA MET A 9 11.86 2.10 19.22
C MET A 9 10.67 2.25 18.28
N ARG A 10 9.89 3.33 18.38
CA ARG A 10 8.79 3.60 17.43
C ARG A 10 9.32 3.83 16.02
N ALA A 11 10.36 4.64 15.86
CA ALA A 11 11.03 4.84 14.58
C ALA A 11 11.61 3.53 14.02
N ARG A 12 12.26 2.71 14.86
CA ARG A 12 12.74 1.37 14.47
C ARG A 12 11.62 0.41 14.09
N TYR A 13 10.50 0.45 14.80
CA TYR A 13 9.34 -0.40 14.54
C TYR A 13 8.64 0.01 13.22
N GLY A 14 8.48 1.30 12.97
CA GLY A 14 7.97 1.82 11.69
C GLY A 14 8.87 1.41 10.52
N GLY A 15 10.19 1.52 10.65
CA GLY A 15 11.14 1.06 9.64
C GLY A 15 11.10 -0.46 9.41
N PHE A 16 10.92 -1.26 10.47
CA PHE A 16 10.74 -2.70 10.35
C PHE A 16 9.44 -3.06 9.61
N LEU A 17 8.31 -2.46 9.99
CA LEU A 17 7.02 -2.69 9.33
C LEU A 17 7.07 -2.30 7.85
N ARG A 18 7.67 -1.16 7.52
CA ARG A 18 7.96 -0.78 6.13
C ARG A 18 8.66 -1.90 5.39
N ASN A 19 9.76 -2.43 5.93
CA ASN A 19 10.55 -3.44 5.23
C ASN A 19 9.77 -4.74 5.01
N VAL A 20 8.97 -5.16 5.99
CA VAL A 20 8.08 -6.32 5.87
C VAL A 20 7.04 -6.09 4.76
N ILE A 21 6.39 -4.92 4.76
CA ILE A 21 5.36 -4.59 3.76
C ILE A 21 5.97 -4.49 2.35
N VAL A 22 7.16 -3.91 2.23
CA VAL A 22 7.90 -3.86 0.96
C VAL A 22 8.21 -5.27 0.44
N ALA A 23 8.66 -6.17 1.31
CA ALA A 23 8.91 -7.55 0.95
C ALA A 23 7.63 -8.24 0.44
N ILE A 24 6.50 -8.06 1.14
CA ILE A 24 5.20 -8.59 0.73
C ILE A 24 4.76 -7.99 -0.62
N GLY A 25 4.93 -6.69 -0.86
CA GLY A 25 4.60 -6.07 -2.15
C GLY A 25 5.43 -6.65 -3.31
N ASN A 26 6.68 -7.00 -3.05
CA ASN A 26 7.59 -7.59 -4.03
C ASN A 26 7.23 -9.06 -4.36
N THR A 27 6.92 -9.88 -3.36
CA THR A 27 6.81 -11.35 -3.53
C THR A 27 5.41 -11.93 -3.29
N GLY A 28 4.49 -11.15 -2.74
CA GLY A 28 3.18 -11.60 -2.26
C GLY A 28 2.20 -12.04 -3.34
N GLY A 29 1.33 -12.98 -2.97
CA GLY A 29 0.22 -13.52 -3.78
C GLY A 29 -1.15 -13.18 -3.17
N ALA A 30 -2.20 -13.91 -3.56
CA ALA A 30 -3.59 -13.59 -3.19
C ALA A 30 -3.82 -13.50 -1.68
N GLU A 31 -3.21 -14.39 -0.90
CA GLU A 31 -3.21 -14.42 0.57
C GLU A 31 -2.72 -13.09 1.18
N SER A 32 -1.81 -12.40 0.48
CA SER A 32 -1.21 -11.15 0.95
C SER A 32 -2.17 -9.98 0.89
N LEU A 33 -3.22 -10.03 0.06
CA LEU A 33 -4.19 -8.94 -0.05
C LEU A 33 -4.88 -8.67 1.29
N ALA A 34 -5.35 -9.71 1.97
CA ALA A 34 -6.01 -9.57 3.27
C ALA A 34 -5.05 -8.98 4.33
N ILE A 35 -3.77 -9.38 4.31
CA ILE A 35 -2.75 -8.88 5.24
C ILE A 35 -2.49 -7.39 4.98
N LEU A 36 -2.35 -7.00 3.72
CA LEU A 36 -2.08 -5.62 3.35
C LEU A 36 -3.29 -4.71 3.57
N THR A 37 -4.52 -5.19 3.34
CA THR A 37 -5.74 -4.46 3.70
C THR A 37 -5.78 -4.16 5.20
N ARG A 38 -5.41 -5.13 6.05
CA ARG A 38 -5.29 -4.87 7.50
C ARG A 38 -4.18 -3.88 7.83
N ALA A 39 -3.09 -3.89 7.08
CA ALA A 39 -1.98 -2.94 7.26
C ALA A 39 -2.39 -1.49 6.90
N LEU A 40 -3.38 -1.29 6.03
CA LEU A 40 -3.99 0.03 5.80
C LEU A 40 -4.66 0.61 7.05
N GLU A 41 -5.06 -0.20 8.03
CA GLU A 41 -5.69 0.28 9.26
C GLU A 41 -4.68 0.52 10.40
N HIS A 42 -3.39 0.30 10.12
CA HIS A 42 -2.37 0.36 11.15
C HIS A 42 -2.19 1.78 11.71
N ARG A 43 -1.91 1.90 13.01
CA ARG A 43 -1.75 3.21 13.69
C ARG A 43 -0.63 4.07 13.12
N GLU A 44 0.44 3.43 12.63
CA GLU A 44 1.63 4.11 12.10
C GLU A 44 1.38 4.53 10.63
N PRO A 45 1.44 5.83 10.29
CA PRO A 45 1.23 6.31 8.92
C PRO A 45 2.14 5.62 7.90
N LEU A 46 3.43 5.46 8.23
CA LEU A 46 4.40 4.74 7.39
C LEU A 46 3.94 3.33 6.99
N ALA A 47 3.30 2.60 7.90
CA ALA A 47 2.79 1.27 7.59
C ALA A 47 1.60 1.36 6.61
N ARG A 48 0.68 2.31 6.80
CA ARG A 48 -0.46 2.52 5.91
C ARG A 48 -0.03 2.92 4.50
N GLY A 49 0.85 3.91 4.36
CA GLY A 49 1.35 4.35 3.06
C GLY A 49 2.05 3.24 2.29
N HIS A 50 2.94 2.48 2.95
CA HIS A 50 3.58 1.34 2.29
C HIS A 50 2.61 0.20 1.98
N ALA A 51 1.56 0.00 2.80
CA ALA A 51 0.54 -0.98 2.51
C ALA A 51 -0.25 -0.61 1.26
N ALA A 52 -0.53 0.68 1.05
CA ALA A 52 -1.17 1.18 -0.16
C ALA A 52 -0.36 0.86 -1.42
N TRP A 53 0.94 1.18 -1.40
CA TRP A 53 1.88 0.82 -2.47
C TRP A 53 1.91 -0.69 -2.74
N ALA A 54 1.99 -1.51 -1.69
CA ALA A 54 2.07 -2.96 -1.82
C ALA A 54 0.76 -3.56 -2.38
N LEU A 55 -0.41 -3.04 -1.96
CA LEU A 55 -1.71 -3.47 -2.47
C LEU A 55 -1.84 -3.21 -3.96
N ALA A 56 -1.44 -2.05 -4.45
CA ALA A 56 -1.48 -1.76 -5.88
C ALA A 56 -0.64 -2.77 -6.68
N ARG A 57 0.58 -3.07 -6.22
CA ARG A 57 1.46 -4.02 -6.93
C ARG A 57 0.92 -5.45 -6.92
N VAL A 58 0.48 -5.95 -5.78
CA VAL A 58 -0.06 -7.31 -5.67
C VAL A 58 -1.40 -7.41 -6.41
N GLY A 59 -2.29 -6.43 -6.23
CA GLY A 59 -3.58 -6.35 -6.92
C GLY A 59 -3.42 -6.33 -8.44
N LYS A 60 -2.50 -5.50 -8.97
CA LYS A 60 -2.18 -5.45 -10.40
C LYS A 60 -1.63 -6.76 -10.93
N ARG A 61 -0.68 -7.36 -10.22
CA ARG A 61 -0.07 -8.65 -10.58
C ARG A 61 -1.13 -9.76 -10.67
N LEU A 62 -2.10 -9.75 -9.77
CA LEU A 62 -3.16 -10.76 -9.68
C LEU A 62 -4.42 -10.39 -10.45
N ARG A 63 -4.51 -9.16 -10.99
CA ARG A 63 -5.73 -8.56 -11.55
C ARG A 63 -6.91 -8.66 -10.58
N ASP A 64 -6.65 -8.39 -9.31
CA ASP A 64 -7.63 -8.52 -8.23
C ASP A 64 -8.19 -7.16 -7.81
N GLU A 65 -9.45 -6.94 -8.15
CA GLU A 65 -10.18 -5.70 -7.91
C GLU A 65 -10.35 -5.36 -6.42
N ARG A 66 -10.25 -6.36 -5.52
CA ARG A 66 -10.32 -6.14 -4.07
C ARG A 66 -9.22 -5.19 -3.58
N ALA A 67 -8.08 -5.14 -4.27
CA ALA A 67 -7.01 -4.20 -3.93
C ALA A 67 -7.44 -2.74 -4.17
N ARG A 68 -8.09 -2.45 -5.32
CA ARG A 68 -8.59 -1.10 -5.63
C ARG A 68 -9.68 -0.68 -4.64
N LEU A 69 -10.65 -1.56 -4.38
CA LEU A 69 -11.72 -1.30 -3.42
C LEU A 69 -11.20 -1.00 -2.00
N ALA A 70 -10.17 -1.73 -1.56
CA ALA A 70 -9.56 -1.50 -0.25
C ALA A 70 -8.86 -0.12 -0.15
N LEU A 71 -8.21 0.31 -1.24
CA LEU A 71 -7.57 1.63 -1.33
C LEU A 71 -8.60 2.75 -1.32
N GLU A 72 -9.68 2.64 -2.11
CA GLU A 72 -10.78 3.60 -2.14
C GLU A 72 -11.43 3.73 -0.75
N ALA A 73 -11.78 2.60 -0.13
CA ALA A 73 -12.35 2.60 1.21
C ALA A 73 -11.44 3.26 2.25
N ARG A 74 -10.11 3.12 2.13
CA ARG A 74 -9.17 3.78 3.03
C ARG A 74 -9.08 5.28 2.77
N LEU A 75 -9.13 5.72 1.50
CA LEU A 75 -9.02 7.13 1.13
C LEU A 75 -10.12 7.99 1.75
N GLU A 76 -11.35 7.46 1.84
CA GLU A 76 -12.51 8.14 2.43
C GLU A 76 -12.30 8.57 3.89
N VAL A 77 -11.51 7.80 4.64
CA VAL A 77 -11.33 7.98 6.08
C VAL A 77 -9.90 8.34 6.48
N GLU A 78 -8.95 8.40 5.53
CA GLU A 78 -7.56 8.75 5.81
C GLU A 78 -7.39 10.26 6.02
N ARG A 79 -6.72 10.59 7.14
CA ARG A 79 -6.49 11.97 7.58
C ARG A 79 -5.04 12.41 7.43
N ASP A 80 -4.11 11.47 7.33
CA ASP A 80 -2.70 11.77 7.13
C ASP A 80 -2.44 12.11 5.66
N ALA A 81 -1.97 13.31 5.38
CA ALA A 81 -1.80 13.83 4.02
C ALA A 81 -0.83 12.98 3.19
N TRP A 82 0.26 12.51 3.78
CA TRP A 82 1.23 11.67 3.07
C TRP A 82 0.63 10.30 2.74
N VAL A 83 -0.14 9.70 3.66
CA VAL A 83 -0.81 8.42 3.37
C VAL A 83 -1.88 8.59 2.28
N ARG A 84 -2.61 9.71 2.25
CA ARG A 84 -3.58 9.99 1.18
C ARG A 84 -2.90 10.05 -0.19
N GLU A 85 -1.79 10.77 -0.30
CA GLU A 85 -1.00 10.85 -1.53
C GLU A 85 -0.53 9.45 -1.98
N GLU A 86 -0.01 8.62 -1.07
CA GLU A 86 0.37 7.24 -1.39
C GLU A 86 -0.82 6.39 -1.87
N ILE A 87 -2.02 6.58 -1.31
CA ILE A 87 -3.24 5.89 -1.74
C ILE A 87 -3.67 6.37 -3.13
N GLU A 88 -3.64 7.67 -3.38
CA GLU A 88 -4.00 8.27 -4.67
C GLU A 88 -3.04 7.80 -5.79
N LEU A 89 -1.74 7.79 -5.52
CA LEU A 89 -0.73 7.21 -6.42
C LEU A 89 -0.99 5.73 -6.68
N ALA A 90 -1.29 4.96 -5.63
CA ALA A 90 -1.63 3.55 -5.74
C ALA A 90 -2.90 3.29 -6.57
N LEU A 91 -3.91 4.15 -6.47
CA LEU A 91 -5.13 4.09 -7.29
C LEU A 91 -4.85 4.44 -8.75
N GLY A 92 -3.97 5.42 -9.01
CA GLY A 92 -3.53 5.79 -10.36
C GLY A 92 -2.93 4.62 -11.15
N GLU A 93 -2.24 3.69 -10.48
CA GLU A 93 -1.68 2.48 -11.08
C GLU A 93 -2.73 1.55 -11.72
N PHE A 94 -3.98 1.59 -11.24
CA PHE A 94 -5.08 0.84 -11.82
C PHE A 94 -5.69 1.57 -13.03
N SER A 95 -5.74 2.91 -12.99
CA SER A 95 -6.26 3.73 -14.11
C SER A 95 -5.37 3.67 -15.35
N LEU A 96 -4.05 3.49 -15.18
CA LEU A 96 -3.09 3.35 -16.29
C LEU A 96 -3.26 2.05 -17.11
N MET A 97 -4.01 1.06 -16.63
CA MET A 97 -4.33 -0.16 -17.39
C MET A 97 -5.56 -0.01 -18.30
N SER A 98 -6.32 1.07 -18.17
CA SER A 98 -7.54 1.33 -18.95
C SER A 98 -7.30 2.15 -20.22
N LEU A 99 -6.10 2.69 -20.44
CA LEU A 99 -5.78 3.39 -21.68
C LEU A 99 -5.55 2.37 -22.80
N PRO A 100 -6.31 2.41 -23.91
CA PRO A 100 -5.94 1.65 -25.09
C PRO A 100 -4.54 2.10 -25.52
N VAL A 101 -3.64 1.14 -25.77
CA VAL A 101 -2.38 1.40 -26.47
C VAL A 101 -2.76 2.11 -27.76
N LEU A 102 -2.46 3.41 -27.84
CA LEU A 102 -2.59 4.18 -29.07
C LEU A 102 -1.83 3.43 -30.15
N GLY A 103 -2.59 2.87 -31.09
CA GLY A 103 -2.07 2.28 -32.31
C GLY A 103 -1.39 3.39 -33.10
N TRP A 104 -0.09 3.28 -33.24
CA TRP A 104 0.65 3.99 -34.28
C TRP A 104 0.57 3.09 -35.52
N GLU A 105 -0.52 3.20 -36.27
CA GLU A 105 -0.55 2.78 -37.68
C GLU A 105 -0.46 4.04 -38.54
N GLU A 106 0.74 4.32 -39.01
CA GLU A 106 1.01 4.86 -40.36
C GLU A 106 2.22 4.13 -40.95
#